data_AF-A0A968TYA6-F1
#
_entry.id   AF-A0A968TYA6-F1
#
_cell.length_a   1.000
_cell.length_b   1.000
_cell.length_c   1.000
_cell.angle_alpha   90.00
_cell.angle_beta   90.00
_cell.angle_gamma   90.00
#
_symmetry.space_group_name_H-M   'P 1'
#
loop_
_entity.id
_entity.type
_entity.pdbx_description
1 polymer ?
#
loop_
_entity_poly.entity_id
_entity_poly.type
_entity_poly.pdbx_seq_one_letter_code
_entity_poly.pdbx_strand_id
1 'polypeptide(L)'
;MASAIFRNASVVFVDASGQPTATYLEGGRAYVRVVAGLANVDTQVAETLEISVFALNSTDSESLTLVETGPDTSVFEGSIELPVGYSTLDGRLQVTQLPGGAYETIRATVWQWDQNTTTSATVLGSRTWLGDATGTPIDSFAIGQAVWVWVEDHAADVTSQSDTTTVTVATFGAGDGETLELVETGPSTGIFAGSIVLRFGLASPGDGQLEAQLPDTLEAIHLEALGYTDSRDEAQVSTR
;
A
#
# COMPACT_ATOMS: atom_id res chain seq x y z
N MET A 1 25.78 29.78 -23.26
CA MET A 1 24.76 29.03 -24.02
C MET A 1 24.18 27.99 -23.05
N ALA A 2 22.89 28.05 -22.76
CA ALA A 2 22.24 27.02 -21.94
C ALA A 2 21.94 25.82 -22.85
N SER A 3 22.56 24.67 -22.59
CA SER A 3 22.19 23.44 -23.27
C SER A 3 20.90 22.93 -22.63
N ALA A 4 19.79 23.00 -23.37
CA ALA A 4 18.57 22.34 -22.95
C ALA A 4 18.76 20.83 -23.14
N ILE A 5 18.83 20.08 -22.04
CA ILE A 5 18.80 18.63 -22.07
C ILE A 5 17.34 18.24 -22.37
N PHE A 6 17.07 17.84 -23.62
CA PHE A 6 15.80 17.18 -23.94
C PHE A 6 15.77 15.84 -23.21
N ARG A 7 14.78 15.65 -22.33
CA ARG A 7 14.48 14.34 -21.73
C ARG A 7 13.67 13.55 -22.76
N ASN A 8 14.26 12.50 -23.31
CA ASN A 8 13.66 11.71 -24.39
C ASN A 8 12.57 10.73 -23.93
N ALA A 9 12.41 10.56 -22.61
CA ALA A 9 11.24 9.92 -22.01
C ALA A 9 10.91 10.49 -20.63
N SER A 10 9.68 10.24 -20.20
CA SER A 10 9.25 10.38 -18.82
C SER A 10 8.77 9.04 -18.28
N VAL A 11 9.06 8.75 -17.01
CA VAL A 11 8.57 7.56 -16.31
C VAL A 11 7.85 7.98 -15.04
N VAL A 12 6.72 7.35 -14.75
CA VAL A 12 5.91 7.61 -13.56
C VAL A 12 5.29 6.31 -13.07
N PHE A 13 5.21 6.16 -11.74
CA PHE A 13 4.41 5.12 -11.12
C PHE A 13 2.95 5.55 -11.11
N VAL A 14 2.04 4.64 -11.46
CA VAL A 14 0.60 4.90 -11.49
C VAL A 14 -0.15 3.84 -10.69
N ASP A 15 -1.34 4.17 -10.19
CA ASP A 15 -2.24 3.17 -9.63
C ASP A 15 -2.91 2.34 -10.73
N ALA A 16 -3.72 1.35 -10.32
CA ALA A 16 -4.45 0.49 -11.25
C ALA A 16 -5.47 1.24 -12.15
N SER A 17 -5.85 2.48 -11.78
CA SER A 17 -6.70 3.35 -12.59
C SER A 17 -5.91 4.26 -13.55
N GLY A 18 -4.57 4.19 -13.49
CA GLY A 18 -3.66 4.99 -14.30
C GLY A 18 -3.39 6.39 -13.76
N GLN A 19 -3.74 6.68 -12.50
CA GLN A 19 -3.40 7.97 -11.86
C GLN A 19 -2.02 7.92 -11.21
N PRO A 20 -1.22 8.99 -11.25
CA PRO A 20 0.09 9.01 -10.60
C PRO A 20 -0.01 8.67 -9.10
N THR A 21 0.84 7.75 -8.64
CA THR A 21 0.96 7.39 -7.23
C THR A 21 2.43 7.32 -6.82
N ALA A 22 2.69 7.58 -5.53
CA ALA A 22 4.00 7.44 -4.92
C ALA A 22 4.06 6.28 -3.92
N THR A 23 2.97 5.52 -3.75
CA THR A 23 2.86 4.46 -2.75
C THR A 23 2.22 3.20 -3.32
N TYR A 24 2.74 2.04 -2.93
CA TYR A 24 2.16 0.72 -3.14
C TYR A 24 2.11 -0.06 -1.82
N LEU A 25 1.47 -1.23 -1.85
CA LEU A 25 1.48 -2.19 -0.75
C LEU A 25 2.31 -3.43 -1.13
N GLU A 26 3.00 -3.99 -0.14
CA GLU A 26 3.63 -5.31 -0.23
C GLU A 26 2.57 -6.37 -0.56
N GLY A 27 2.95 -7.43 -1.26
CA GLY A 27 2.02 -8.46 -1.79
C GLY A 27 1.16 -8.00 -2.98
N GLY A 28 1.11 -6.70 -3.26
CA GLY A 28 0.37 -6.11 -4.37
C GLY A 28 1.14 -6.06 -5.71
N ARG A 29 0.82 -5.04 -6.51
CA ARG A 29 1.38 -4.82 -7.86
C ARG A 29 1.70 -3.35 -8.09
N ALA A 30 2.91 -3.07 -8.58
CA ALA A 30 3.29 -1.74 -9.05
C ALA A 30 2.99 -1.59 -10.54
N TYR A 31 2.50 -0.41 -10.96
CA TYR A 31 2.25 -0.10 -12.36
C TYR A 31 3.13 1.06 -12.80
N VAL A 32 3.71 0.93 -13.99
CA VAL A 32 4.63 1.94 -14.55
C VAL A 32 4.07 2.42 -15.86
N ARG A 33 4.03 3.74 -16.02
CA ARG A 33 3.77 4.40 -17.30
C ARG A 33 5.03 5.10 -17.78
N VAL A 34 5.37 4.88 -19.04
CA VAL A 34 6.44 5.59 -19.73
C VAL A 34 5.88 6.31 -20.95
N VAL A 35 6.27 7.57 -21.14
CA VAL A 35 6.06 8.29 -22.40
C VAL A 35 7.40 8.34 -23.11
N ALA A 36 7.51 7.69 -24.26
CA ALA A 36 8.77 7.54 -25.00
C ALA A 36 8.54 7.55 -26.52
N GLY A 37 8.59 8.75 -27.12
CA GLY A 37 8.34 8.91 -28.56
C GLY A 37 9.36 8.21 -29.47
N LEU A 38 10.59 7.99 -29.00
CA LEU A 38 11.61 7.27 -29.79
C LEU A 38 11.44 5.75 -29.77
N ALA A 39 10.64 5.22 -28.84
CA ALA A 39 10.34 3.79 -28.77
C ALA A 39 9.14 3.40 -29.66
N ASN A 40 8.34 4.39 -30.07
CA ASN A 40 7.26 4.24 -31.05
C ASN A 40 7.82 4.48 -32.46
N VAL A 41 8.04 3.41 -33.20
CA VAL A 41 8.71 3.38 -34.51
C VAL A 41 7.74 3.00 -35.63
N ASP A 42 6.74 2.15 -35.35
CA ASP A 42 5.71 1.69 -36.28
C ASP A 42 4.31 2.17 -35.86
N THR A 43 3.80 3.14 -36.61
CA THR A 43 2.48 3.74 -36.40
C THR A 43 1.27 2.78 -36.47
N GLN A 44 1.46 1.53 -36.91
CA GLN A 44 0.38 0.55 -37.08
C GLN A 44 0.35 -0.54 -36.02
N VAL A 45 1.38 -0.66 -35.18
CA VAL A 45 1.51 -1.76 -34.23
C VAL A 45 1.86 -1.20 -32.86
N ALA A 46 1.16 -1.67 -31.81
CA ALA A 46 1.56 -1.37 -30.45
C ALA A 46 2.89 -2.06 -30.12
N GLU A 47 3.92 -1.28 -29.76
CA GLU A 47 5.25 -1.82 -29.50
C GLU A 47 5.52 -2.09 -28.02
N THR A 48 6.71 -2.63 -27.73
CA THR A 48 7.17 -2.92 -26.38
C THR A 48 8.40 -2.12 -26.00
N LEU A 49 8.49 -1.72 -24.74
CA LEU A 49 9.64 -1.05 -24.15
C LEU A 49 10.09 -1.80 -22.89
N GLU A 50 11.35 -2.23 -22.83
CA GLU A 50 11.92 -2.83 -21.63
C GLU A 50 12.53 -1.77 -20.72
N ILE A 51 12.25 -1.87 -19.42
CA ILE A 51 12.81 -1.01 -18.36
C ILE A 51 13.35 -1.88 -17.23
N SER A 52 14.14 -1.29 -16.32
CA SER A 52 14.55 -1.97 -15.08
C SER A 52 13.79 -1.41 -13.89
N VAL A 53 13.34 -2.29 -12.99
CA VAL A 53 12.77 -1.92 -11.69
C VAL A 53 13.63 -2.52 -10.59
N PHE A 54 14.00 -1.71 -9.61
CA PHE A 54 14.91 -2.07 -8.53
C PHE A 54 14.28 -1.79 -7.17
N ALA A 55 14.36 -2.75 -6.24
CA ALA A 55 13.96 -2.62 -4.85
C ALA A 55 15.23 -2.39 -3.99
N LEU A 56 15.24 -1.30 -3.22
CA LEU A 56 16.44 -0.81 -2.54
C LEU A 56 16.81 -1.64 -1.32
N ASN A 57 15.84 -2.09 -0.52
CA ASN A 57 16.08 -2.83 0.71
C ASN A 57 16.33 -4.32 0.43
N SER A 58 15.49 -4.94 -0.40
CA SER A 58 15.65 -6.36 -0.80
C SER A 58 16.85 -6.56 -1.74
N THR A 59 17.35 -5.47 -2.33
CA THR A 59 18.37 -5.41 -3.38
C THR A 59 17.98 -6.12 -4.68
N ASP A 60 16.67 -6.36 -4.85
CA ASP A 60 16.15 -7.08 -5.99
C ASP A 60 16.05 -6.21 -7.24
N SER A 61 16.25 -6.82 -8.40
CA SER A 61 16.27 -6.12 -9.69
C SER A 61 15.63 -6.96 -10.77
N GLU A 62 14.60 -6.41 -11.39
CA GLU A 62 13.86 -7.09 -12.45
C GLU A 62 13.76 -6.26 -13.73
N SER A 63 13.66 -6.97 -14.86
CA SER A 63 13.35 -6.36 -16.16
C SER A 63 11.84 -6.38 -16.36
N LEU A 64 11.27 -5.22 -16.68
CA LEU A 64 9.83 -5.07 -16.91
C LEU A 64 9.60 -4.66 -18.36
N THR A 65 8.85 -5.49 -19.09
CA THR A 65 8.36 -5.16 -20.42
C THR A 65 7.06 -4.38 -20.32
N LEU A 66 7.06 -3.16 -20.85
CA LEU A 66 5.89 -2.32 -21.02
C LEU A 66 5.34 -2.49 -22.44
N VAL A 67 4.02 -2.38 -22.59
CA VAL A 67 3.33 -2.45 -23.88
C VAL A 67 2.71 -1.10 -24.18
N GLU A 68 2.82 -0.65 -25.42
CA GLU A 68 2.18 0.57 -25.87
C GLU A 68 0.66 0.48 -25.72
N THR A 69 0.01 1.53 -25.23
CA THR A 69 -1.45 1.55 -24.93
C THR A 69 -2.33 1.49 -26.17
N GLY A 70 -1.72 1.59 -27.34
CA GLY A 70 -2.28 1.44 -28.67
C GLY A 70 -1.25 1.88 -29.70
N PRO A 71 -1.42 1.52 -30.99
CA PRO A 71 -0.51 1.95 -32.05
C PRO A 71 -0.33 3.47 -32.05
N ASP A 72 0.92 3.93 -32.17
CA ASP A 72 1.30 5.33 -32.32
C ASP A 72 0.92 6.24 -31.14
N THR A 73 0.73 5.70 -29.93
CA THR A 73 0.37 6.50 -28.73
C THR A 73 1.60 7.06 -28.01
N SER A 74 2.76 6.44 -28.20
CA SER A 74 4.01 6.71 -27.45
C SER A 74 3.89 6.54 -25.93
N VAL A 75 2.79 5.96 -25.45
CA VAL A 75 2.52 5.71 -24.03
C VAL A 75 2.59 4.21 -23.80
N PHE A 76 3.52 3.78 -22.95
CA PHE A 76 3.76 2.38 -22.63
C PHE A 76 3.41 2.11 -21.17
N GLU A 77 2.69 1.03 -20.92
CA GLU A 77 2.26 0.62 -19.59
C GLU A 77 2.59 -0.84 -19.33
N GLY A 78 2.88 -1.14 -18.06
CA GLY A 78 3.17 -2.48 -17.60
C GLY A 78 3.16 -2.52 -16.09
N SER A 79 3.28 -3.72 -15.53
CA SER A 79 3.17 -3.91 -14.10
C SER A 79 4.04 -5.07 -13.61
N ILE A 80 4.44 -4.99 -12.34
CA ILE A 80 5.27 -6.00 -11.69
C ILE A 80 4.71 -6.31 -10.30
N GLU A 81 4.72 -7.59 -9.93
CA GLU A 81 4.27 -8.04 -8.61
C GLU A 81 5.32 -7.68 -7.55
N LEU A 82 4.85 -7.43 -6.33
CA LEU A 82 5.67 -7.03 -5.18
C LEU A 82 5.64 -8.09 -4.07
N PRO A 83 6.04 -9.35 -4.31
CA PRO A 83 6.05 -10.37 -3.26
C PRO A 83 7.01 -10.00 -2.13
N VAL A 84 6.62 -10.28 -0.89
CA VAL A 84 7.52 -10.12 0.27
C VAL A 84 8.64 -11.14 0.20
N GLY A 85 9.89 -10.69 0.27
CA GLY A 85 11.05 -11.58 0.23
C GLY A 85 12.37 -10.87 -0.05
N TYR A 86 13.43 -11.67 -0.17
CA TYR A 86 14.75 -11.21 -0.62
C TYR A 86 14.91 -11.47 -2.11
N SER A 87 15.87 -10.79 -2.76
CA SER A 87 16.12 -10.89 -4.19
C SER A 87 16.19 -12.34 -4.70
N THR A 88 15.43 -12.58 -5.76
CA THR A 88 15.46 -13.77 -6.60
C THR A 88 15.49 -13.33 -8.07
N LEU A 89 15.57 -14.28 -9.00
CA LEU A 89 15.50 -13.96 -10.44
C LEU A 89 14.28 -14.69 -11.01
N ASP A 90 13.11 -14.12 -10.77
CA ASP A 90 11.82 -14.76 -11.07
C ASP A 90 10.84 -13.87 -11.85
N GLY A 91 11.25 -12.65 -12.21
CA GLY A 91 10.41 -11.70 -12.94
C GLY A 91 9.40 -10.98 -12.03
N ARG A 92 9.49 -11.16 -10.71
CA ARG A 92 8.68 -10.48 -9.70
C ARG A 92 9.63 -9.69 -8.81
N LEU A 93 9.25 -8.46 -8.46
CA LEU A 93 10.14 -7.61 -7.69
C LEU A 93 9.97 -7.88 -6.21
N GLN A 94 10.88 -8.65 -5.61
CA GLN A 94 10.85 -8.89 -4.18
C GLN A 94 11.05 -7.59 -3.39
N VAL A 95 10.21 -7.38 -2.40
CA VAL A 95 10.24 -6.22 -1.50
C VAL A 95 10.39 -6.69 -0.07
N THR A 96 11.08 -5.90 0.76
CA THR A 96 11.24 -6.27 2.17
C THR A 96 11.36 -5.06 3.09
N GLN A 97 10.92 -5.29 4.33
CA GLN A 97 11.08 -4.36 5.43
C GLN A 97 12.40 -4.65 6.15
N LEU A 98 13.12 -3.59 6.51
CA LEU A 98 14.35 -3.72 7.29
C LEU A 98 14.09 -3.52 8.79
N PRO A 99 14.90 -4.16 9.66
CA PRO A 99 14.91 -3.81 11.08
C PRO A 99 15.06 -2.30 11.29
N GLY A 100 14.19 -1.71 12.11
CA GLY A 100 14.13 -0.26 12.32
C GLY A 100 13.00 0.45 11.59
N GLY A 101 12.13 -0.29 10.88
CA GLY A 101 10.88 0.23 10.34
C GLY A 101 11.02 1.07 9.08
N ALA A 102 12.08 0.84 8.31
CA ALA A 102 12.23 1.46 7.01
C ALA A 102 11.40 0.70 5.97
N TYR A 103 10.43 1.39 5.36
CA TYR A 103 9.70 0.92 4.19
C TYR A 103 10.63 0.72 2.99
N GLU A 104 10.24 -0.19 2.10
CA GLU A 104 10.92 -0.42 0.84
C GLU A 104 10.74 0.77 -0.10
N THR A 105 11.78 1.06 -0.90
CA THR A 105 11.69 2.03 -1.99
C THR A 105 11.97 1.30 -3.28
N ILE A 106 11.00 1.32 -4.20
CA ILE A 106 11.18 0.81 -5.56
C ILE A 106 11.57 1.94 -6.50
N ARG A 107 12.40 1.64 -7.49
CA ARG A 107 12.87 2.59 -8.49
C ARG A 107 12.76 2.00 -9.89
N ALA A 108 11.94 2.62 -10.74
CA ALA A 108 11.89 2.33 -12.15
C ALA A 108 12.92 3.19 -12.90
N THR A 109 13.66 2.59 -13.82
CA THR A 109 14.66 3.26 -14.65
C THR A 109 14.46 2.93 -16.11
N VAL A 110 14.26 3.96 -16.93
CA VAL A 110 14.27 3.88 -18.39
C VAL A 110 15.67 4.23 -18.87
N TRP A 111 16.31 3.29 -19.56
CA TRP A 111 17.59 3.50 -20.22
C TRP A 111 17.36 3.97 -21.66
N GLN A 112 17.88 5.14 -22.02
CA GLN A 112 17.93 5.59 -23.40
C GLN A 112 19.32 6.10 -23.74
N TRP A 113 20.10 5.24 -24.39
CA TRP A 113 21.44 5.53 -24.89
C TRP A 113 22.38 6.11 -23.82
N ASP A 114 22.43 7.44 -23.68
CA ASP A 114 23.28 8.18 -22.73
C ASP A 114 22.53 8.81 -21.55
N GLN A 115 21.21 8.61 -21.45
CA GLN A 115 20.37 9.16 -20.38
C GLN A 115 19.55 8.08 -19.66
N ASN A 116 19.50 8.22 -18.35
CA ASN A 116 18.61 7.46 -17.50
C ASN A 116 17.52 8.39 -16.97
N THR A 117 16.26 8.00 -17.15
CA THR A 117 15.14 8.65 -16.46
C THR A 117 14.64 7.71 -15.40
N THR A 118 14.55 8.21 -14.16
CA THR A 118 14.11 7.42 -13.01
C THR A 118 12.89 8.01 -12.34
N THR A 119 12.13 7.16 -11.67
CA THR A 119 11.10 7.53 -10.70
C THR A 119 11.12 6.53 -9.55
N SER A 120 10.60 6.93 -8.39
CA SER A 120 10.56 6.10 -7.18
C SER A 120 9.21 6.15 -6.51
N ALA A 121 8.87 5.06 -5.84
CA ALA A 121 7.69 4.93 -4.98
C ALA A 121 8.07 4.17 -3.71
N THR A 122 7.35 4.43 -2.63
CA THR A 122 7.46 3.70 -1.36
C THR A 122 6.52 2.50 -1.39
N VAL A 123 6.94 1.38 -0.81
CA VAL A 123 6.09 0.21 -0.61
C VAL A 123 5.85 0.07 0.90
N LEU A 124 4.58 0.23 1.29
CA LEU A 124 4.12 0.07 2.68
C LEU A 124 3.75 -1.40 2.90
N GLY A 125 3.77 -1.87 4.15
CA GLY A 125 3.24 -3.20 4.47
C GLY A 125 1.73 -3.25 4.28
N SER A 126 1.01 -2.44 5.05
CA SER A 126 -0.45 -2.37 5.03
C SER A 126 -1.00 -0.94 5.12
N ARG A 127 -2.33 -0.82 5.08
CA ARG A 127 -3.09 0.39 5.44
C ARG A 127 -4.17 0.04 6.45
N THR A 128 -4.27 0.82 7.51
CA THR A 128 -5.35 0.74 8.50
C THR A 128 -6.20 1.99 8.41
N TRP A 129 -7.52 1.84 8.52
CA TRP A 129 -8.43 2.97 8.71
C TRP A 129 -9.61 2.63 9.61
N LEU A 130 -10.09 3.63 10.33
CA LEU A 130 -11.30 3.61 11.11
C LEU A 130 -12.47 4.04 10.22
N GLY A 131 -13.57 3.30 10.25
CA GLY A 131 -14.70 3.57 9.37
C GLY A 131 -16.03 3.05 9.88
N ASP A 132 -17.01 3.02 8.97
CA ASP A 132 -18.27 2.32 9.17
C ASP A 132 -18.24 0.88 8.64
N ALA A 133 -19.38 0.20 8.72
CA ALA A 133 -19.57 -1.16 8.22
C ALA A 133 -19.41 -1.32 6.70
N THR A 134 -19.30 -0.23 5.95
CA THR A 134 -19.11 -0.23 4.49
C THR A 134 -17.68 0.11 4.08
N GLY A 135 -16.81 0.42 5.04
CA GLY A 135 -15.43 0.84 4.78
C GLY A 135 -15.28 2.33 4.52
N THR A 136 -16.34 3.13 4.71
CA THR A 136 -16.24 4.58 4.60
C THR A 136 -15.47 5.12 5.81
N PRO A 137 -14.37 5.89 5.63
CA PRO A 137 -13.60 6.43 6.74
C PRO A 137 -14.43 7.33 7.66
N ILE A 138 -14.18 7.24 8.96
CA ILE A 138 -14.85 8.02 10.01
C ILE A 138 -13.81 8.61 10.95
N ASP A 139 -13.75 9.94 11.01
CA ASP A 139 -12.82 10.67 11.88
C ASP A 139 -13.38 10.89 13.30
N SER A 140 -14.65 10.52 13.56
CA SER A 140 -15.25 10.68 14.88
C SER A 140 -16.37 9.69 15.21
N PHE A 141 -16.30 9.11 16.40
CA PHE A 141 -17.26 8.14 16.91
C PHE A 141 -17.91 8.63 18.20
N ALA A 142 -19.22 8.44 18.32
CA ALA A 142 -19.97 8.60 19.55
C ALA A 142 -19.95 7.32 20.39
N ILE A 143 -19.99 7.50 21.71
CA ILE A 143 -20.22 6.39 22.65
C ILE A 143 -21.45 5.57 22.22
N GLY A 144 -21.29 4.25 22.22
CA GLY A 144 -22.32 3.28 21.82
C GLY A 144 -22.28 2.92 20.34
N GLN A 145 -21.51 3.61 19.51
CA GLN A 145 -21.30 3.22 18.12
C GLN A 145 -20.32 2.04 18.00
N ALA A 146 -20.53 1.23 16.97
CA ALA A 146 -19.53 0.26 16.54
C ALA A 146 -18.41 1.01 15.80
N VAL A 147 -17.19 0.86 16.29
CA VAL A 147 -15.97 1.29 15.62
C VAL A 147 -15.57 0.16 14.69
N TRP A 148 -15.69 0.36 13.38
CA TRP A 148 -15.14 -0.60 12.43
C TRP A 148 -13.70 -0.27 12.14
N VAL A 149 -12.84 -1.29 12.23
CA VAL A 149 -11.45 -1.21 11.81
C VAL A 149 -11.30 -2.00 10.53
N TRP A 150 -10.67 -1.37 9.57
CA TRP A 150 -10.37 -1.95 8.26
C TRP A 150 -8.86 -1.97 8.05
N VAL A 151 -8.38 -3.07 7.46
CA VAL A 151 -6.97 -3.26 7.11
C VAL A 151 -6.87 -3.76 5.68
N GLU A 152 -6.07 -3.10 4.86
CA GLU A 152 -5.61 -3.60 3.56
C GLU A 152 -4.17 -4.10 3.75
N ASP A 153 -3.99 -5.43 3.74
CA ASP A 153 -2.71 -6.12 3.88
C ASP A 153 -2.70 -7.36 2.96
N HIS A 154 -2.07 -7.25 1.80
CA HIS A 154 -1.97 -8.37 0.86
C HIS A 154 -0.93 -9.42 1.26
N ALA A 155 -0.05 -9.11 2.22
CA ALA A 155 0.92 -10.08 2.72
C ALA A 155 0.29 -11.02 3.77
N ALA A 156 -0.80 -10.61 4.42
CA ALA A 156 -1.61 -11.43 5.32
C ALA A 156 -2.60 -12.37 4.60
N ASP A 157 -2.86 -12.16 3.31
CA ASP A 157 -3.64 -13.08 2.44
C ASP A 157 -2.73 -14.24 1.98
N VAL A 158 -2.78 -15.35 2.72
CA VAL A 158 -1.85 -16.48 2.59
C VAL A 158 -2.54 -17.77 2.18
N THR A 159 -3.86 -17.81 2.19
CA THR A 159 -4.65 -18.97 1.74
C THR A 159 -5.65 -18.60 0.64
N SER A 160 -6.32 -19.61 0.10
CA SER A 160 -7.44 -19.41 -0.85
C SER A 160 -8.79 -19.27 -0.16
N GLN A 161 -8.80 -19.24 1.18
CA GLN A 161 -9.96 -19.03 2.02
C GLN A 161 -9.83 -17.65 2.68
N SER A 162 -10.89 -17.19 3.34
CA SER A 162 -10.79 -15.98 4.16
C SER A 162 -9.81 -16.19 5.31
N ASP A 163 -8.77 -15.37 5.33
CA ASP A 163 -7.79 -15.33 6.41
C ASP A 163 -8.22 -14.37 7.53
N THR A 164 -7.44 -14.35 8.62
CA THR A 164 -7.65 -13.47 9.77
C THR A 164 -6.38 -12.70 10.10
N THR A 165 -6.53 -11.47 10.56
CA THR A 165 -5.44 -10.66 11.12
C THR A 165 -5.88 -9.99 12.42
N THR A 166 -4.97 -9.33 13.13
CA THR A 166 -5.29 -8.66 14.41
C THR A 166 -4.87 -7.21 14.41
N VAL A 167 -5.66 -6.39 15.09
CA VAL A 167 -5.36 -4.98 15.36
C VAL A 167 -5.47 -4.70 16.84
N THR A 168 -4.67 -3.76 17.34
CA THR A 168 -4.89 -3.17 18.66
C THR A 168 -5.71 -1.91 18.48
N VAL A 169 -6.83 -1.80 19.21
CA VAL A 169 -7.66 -0.60 19.26
C VAL A 169 -7.60 -0.03 20.66
N ALA A 170 -7.23 1.24 20.79
CA ALA A 170 -7.00 1.87 22.09
C ALA A 170 -7.71 3.22 22.20
N THR A 171 -8.02 3.62 23.43
CA THR A 171 -8.51 4.96 23.79
C THR A 171 -7.43 5.66 24.63
N PHE A 172 -6.91 6.78 24.14
CA PHE A 172 -5.71 7.39 24.73
C PHE A 172 -5.98 8.09 26.08
N GLY A 173 -7.12 8.75 26.19
CA GLY A 173 -7.56 9.49 27.38
C GLY A 173 -7.98 8.57 28.52
N ALA A 174 -8.80 7.54 28.25
CA ALA A 174 -9.15 6.53 29.25
C ALA A 174 -8.00 5.55 29.54
N GLY A 175 -7.12 5.30 28.56
CA GLY A 175 -6.02 4.35 28.64
C GLY A 175 -6.44 2.91 28.41
N ASP A 176 -7.53 2.69 27.67
CA ASP A 176 -8.04 1.36 27.36
C ASP A 176 -7.45 0.79 26.08
N GLY A 177 -7.38 -0.53 25.94
CA GLY A 177 -6.72 -1.16 24.82
C GLY A 177 -7.15 -2.62 24.61
N GLU A 178 -7.71 -2.89 23.43
CA GLU A 178 -8.27 -4.18 23.07
C GLU A 178 -7.63 -4.76 21.81
N THR A 179 -7.44 -6.08 21.80
CA THR A 179 -7.07 -6.80 20.57
C THR A 179 -8.34 -7.24 19.85
N LEU A 180 -8.48 -6.79 18.60
CA LEU A 180 -9.60 -7.14 17.73
C LEU A 180 -9.10 -8.05 16.61
N GLU A 181 -9.73 -9.21 16.46
CA GLU A 181 -9.57 -10.08 15.30
C GLU A 181 -10.39 -9.53 14.14
N LEU A 182 -9.75 -9.36 12.98
CA LEU A 182 -10.36 -8.98 11.72
C LEU A 182 -10.41 -10.19 10.80
N VAL A 183 -11.48 -10.28 10.01
CA VAL A 183 -11.65 -11.34 9.01
C VAL A 183 -11.61 -10.72 7.63
N GLU A 184 -11.00 -11.39 6.67
CA GLU A 184 -11.08 -10.96 5.28
C GLU A 184 -12.54 -10.80 4.81
N THR A 185 -12.78 -9.75 4.04
CA THR A 185 -14.10 -9.40 3.50
C THR A 185 -14.57 -10.32 2.37
N GLY A 186 -13.65 -11.15 1.86
CA GLY A 186 -13.90 -12.27 0.97
C GLY A 186 -12.62 -13.09 0.78
N PRO A 187 -12.69 -14.28 0.17
CA PRO A 187 -11.50 -15.09 -0.09
C PRO A 187 -10.48 -14.33 -0.93
N SER A 188 -9.23 -14.28 -0.46
CA SER A 188 -8.09 -13.66 -1.15
C SER A 188 -8.33 -12.22 -1.59
N THR A 189 -8.87 -11.42 -0.67
CA THR A 189 -9.12 -9.99 -0.92
C THR A 189 -7.96 -9.13 -0.42
N GLY A 190 -7.22 -9.59 0.59
CA GLY A 190 -6.26 -8.79 1.34
C GLY A 190 -6.92 -7.61 2.09
N ILE A 191 -8.25 -7.60 2.22
CA ILE A 191 -9.01 -6.56 2.93
C ILE A 191 -9.72 -7.21 4.09
N PHE A 192 -9.35 -6.83 5.30
CA PHE A 192 -9.84 -7.37 6.57
C PHE A 192 -10.70 -6.33 7.28
N ALA A 193 -11.78 -6.78 7.91
CA ALA A 193 -12.66 -5.92 8.69
C ALA A 193 -13.16 -6.61 9.96
N GLY A 194 -13.43 -5.80 10.97
CA GLY A 194 -13.98 -6.20 12.25
C GLY A 194 -14.46 -4.97 13.00
N SER A 195 -15.22 -5.17 14.07
CA SER A 195 -15.76 -4.06 14.84
C SER A 195 -15.77 -4.30 16.33
N ILE A 196 -15.56 -3.24 17.09
CA ILE A 196 -15.69 -3.20 18.54
C ILE A 196 -16.65 -2.09 18.95
N VAL A 197 -17.51 -2.33 19.94
CA VAL A 197 -18.46 -1.31 20.41
C VAL A 197 -17.77 -0.40 21.40
N LEU A 198 -17.80 0.91 21.14
CA LEU A 198 -17.27 1.92 22.03
C LEU A 198 -18.22 2.14 23.22
N ARG A 199 -17.71 2.04 24.44
CA ARG A 199 -18.49 2.16 25.68
C ARG A 199 -17.99 3.32 26.52
N PHE A 200 -18.90 3.87 27.32
CA PHE A 200 -18.50 4.81 28.36
C PHE A 200 -18.10 4.02 29.60
N GLY A 201 -16.89 4.22 30.08
CA GLY A 201 -16.37 3.47 31.22
C GLY A 201 -15.02 3.97 31.71
N LEU A 202 -14.47 3.22 32.67
CA LEU A 202 -13.06 3.31 33.02
C LEU A 202 -12.34 2.24 32.21
N ALA A 203 -11.11 2.51 31.79
CA ALA A 203 -10.30 1.55 31.05
C ALA A 203 -10.16 0.22 31.79
N SER A 204 -10.31 -0.86 31.03
CA SER A 204 -10.21 -2.24 31.48
C SER A 204 -9.46 -3.08 30.42
N PRO A 205 -8.16 -2.82 30.17
CA PRO A 205 -7.50 -3.33 28.99
C PRO A 205 -7.46 -4.86 28.90
N GLY A 206 -7.80 -5.39 27.74
CA GLY A 206 -7.78 -6.80 27.39
C GLY A 206 -9.03 -7.57 27.84
N ASP A 207 -10.15 -6.90 28.11
CA ASP A 207 -11.39 -7.55 28.53
C ASP A 207 -12.41 -7.81 27.39
N GLY A 208 -12.06 -7.39 26.17
CA GLY A 208 -12.86 -7.51 24.96
C GLY A 208 -13.89 -6.40 24.75
N GLN A 209 -13.89 -5.36 25.58
CA GLN A 209 -14.73 -4.17 25.42
C GLN A 209 -13.85 -2.92 25.37
N LEU A 210 -14.22 -1.96 24.52
CA LEU A 210 -13.45 -0.72 24.39
C LEU A 210 -14.14 0.40 25.16
N GLU A 211 -13.57 0.79 26.29
CA GLU A 211 -14.02 1.89 27.13
C GLU A 211 -13.33 3.22 26.79
N ALA A 212 -14.12 4.28 26.76
CA ALA A 212 -13.66 5.65 26.59
C ALA A 212 -14.29 6.60 27.62
N GLN A 213 -13.60 7.71 27.87
CA GLN A 213 -14.16 8.88 28.55
C GLN A 213 -14.23 10.06 27.58
N LEU A 214 -15.08 11.05 27.83
CA LEU A 214 -15.21 12.18 26.91
C LEU A 214 -14.44 13.41 27.40
N PRO A 215 -13.64 14.09 26.55
CA PRO A 215 -13.23 13.67 25.20
C PRO A 215 -12.16 12.56 25.23
N ASP A 216 -12.08 11.76 24.16
CA ASP A 216 -11.04 10.75 23.95
C ASP A 216 -10.52 10.77 22.51
N THR A 217 -9.40 10.08 22.28
CA THR A 217 -8.90 9.74 20.93
C THR A 217 -8.82 8.21 20.82
N LEU A 218 -9.40 7.68 19.75
CA LEU A 218 -9.22 6.30 19.32
C LEU A 218 -7.97 6.19 18.46
N GLU A 219 -7.18 5.15 18.67
CA GLU A 219 -6.10 4.73 17.77
C GLU A 219 -6.33 3.26 17.42
N ALA A 220 -6.26 2.92 16.14
CA ALA A 220 -6.13 1.56 15.67
C ALA A 220 -4.73 1.34 15.11
N ILE A 221 -4.05 0.29 15.55
CA ILE A 221 -2.71 -0.07 15.10
C ILE A 221 -2.73 -1.51 14.59
N HIS A 222 -2.33 -1.70 13.34
CA HIS A 222 -2.04 -2.99 12.76
C HIS A 222 -0.52 -3.15 12.62
N LEU A 223 0.03 -4.19 13.25
CA LEU A 223 1.46 -4.51 13.17
C LEU A 223 1.70 -5.54 12.07
N GLU A 224 2.69 -5.28 11.22
CA GLU A 224 3.08 -6.19 10.15
C GLU A 224 3.65 -7.51 10.70
N ALA A 225 3.62 -8.57 9.88
CA ALA A 225 4.07 -9.91 10.29
C ALA A 225 5.53 -9.98 10.80
N LEU A 226 6.43 -9.13 10.28
CA LEU A 226 7.82 -9.04 10.76
C LEU A 226 7.99 -8.13 11.98
N GLY A 227 6.96 -7.37 12.35
CA GLY A 227 6.96 -6.45 13.49
C GLY A 227 7.89 -5.25 13.33
N TYR A 228 8.33 -4.93 12.10
CA TYR A 228 9.22 -3.80 11.85
C TYR A 228 8.47 -2.51 11.57
N THR A 229 7.29 -2.59 10.96
CA THR A 229 6.44 -1.44 10.68
C THR A 229 5.02 -1.70 11.16
N ASP A 230 4.23 -0.63 11.20
CA ASP A 230 2.81 -0.67 11.47
C ASP A 230 2.06 0.30 10.57
N SER A 231 0.78 0.03 10.35
CA SER A 231 -0.18 1.00 9.84
C SER A 231 -1.17 1.35 10.93
N ARG A 232 -1.65 2.59 10.91
CA ARG A 232 -2.46 3.13 11.99
C ARG A 232 -3.36 4.26 11.52
N ASP A 233 -4.46 4.43 12.24
CA ASP A 233 -5.42 5.51 12.06
C ASP A 233 -5.98 5.99 13.39
N GLU A 234 -6.41 7.25 13.43
CA GLU A 234 -6.93 7.90 14.63
C GLU A 234 -8.31 8.54 14.37
N ALA A 235 -9.19 8.46 15.37
CA ALA A 235 -10.49 9.12 15.34
C ALA A 235 -10.83 9.75 16.70
N GLN A 236 -11.65 10.80 16.70
CA GLN A 236 -12.07 11.46 17.92
C GLN A 236 -13.28 10.79 18.56
N VAL A 237 -13.26 10.60 19.88
CA VAL A 237 -14.44 10.20 20.65
C VAL A 237 -15.23 11.43 21.06
N SER A 238 -16.48 11.47 20.62
CA SER A 238 -17.33 12.65 20.61
C SER A 238 -18.71 12.34 21.20
N THR A 239 -19.47 13.40 21.47
CA THR A 239 -20.90 13.28 21.85
C THR A 239 -21.83 13.28 20.63
N ARG A 240 -21.29 13.48 19.42
CA ARG A 240 -21.99 13.63 18.15
C ARG A 240 -21.17 13.08 17.00
#